data_AF-A0A7C8ZHS2-F1
#
_entry.id   AF-A0A7C8ZHS2-F1
#
_cell.length_a   1.000
_cell.length_b   1.000
_cell.length_c   1.000
_cell.angle_alpha   90.00
_cell.angle_beta   90.00
_cell.angle_gamma   90.00
#
_symmetry.space_group_name_H-M   'P 1'
#
loop_
_entity.id
_entity.type
_entity.pdbx_description
1 polymer ?
#
loop_
_entity_poly.entity_id
_entity_poly.type
_entity_poly.pdbx_seq_one_letter_code
_entity_poly.pdbx_strand_id
1 'polypeptide(L)'
;PISTTTGSSKSKANNNHDVFHDREIFFQNYKEMKKSLKVYIYPPKKNDPFANVFLPQNKRRNPGGNYASEAYFKNVLFKSHFITENPSEADLFFLPFSIANLRHDRRVGVARLGDFIRLYTTSITQDYPYWNQTGGADHFYVACHSVGRMAMEKVEQVKANAIQVVCSSSYFLPNYFAHKDVCLPQIWPRHEEA
;
A
#
# COMPACT_ATOMS: atom_id res chain seq x y z
N PRO A 1 -30.82 -61.49 22.92
CA PRO A 1 -29.53 -60.81 22.64
C PRO A 1 -29.64 -59.94 21.39
N ILE A 2 -30.03 -58.68 21.58
CA ILE A 2 -30.07 -57.67 20.52
C ILE A 2 -28.95 -56.69 20.89
N SER A 3 -27.84 -56.72 20.15
CA SER A 3 -26.72 -55.80 20.35
C SER A 3 -27.02 -54.48 19.64
N THR A 4 -27.38 -53.48 20.41
CA THR A 4 -27.46 -52.08 19.96
C THR A 4 -26.05 -51.53 19.76
N THR A 5 -25.65 -51.33 18.52
CA THR A 5 -24.41 -50.61 18.17
C THR A 5 -24.69 -49.11 18.28
N THR A 6 -24.29 -48.50 19.39
CA THR A 6 -24.26 -47.05 19.54
C THR A 6 -23.04 -46.51 18.80
N GLY A 7 -23.25 -46.06 17.56
CA GLY A 7 -22.28 -45.25 16.83
C GLY A 7 -22.07 -43.93 17.54
N SER A 8 -21.01 -43.84 18.34
CA SER A 8 -20.52 -42.57 18.90
C SER A 8 -20.02 -41.70 17.73
N SER A 9 -20.87 -40.82 17.23
CA SER A 9 -20.45 -39.69 16.43
C SER A 9 -19.68 -38.73 17.34
N LYS A 10 -18.37 -39.00 17.48
CA LYS A 10 -17.45 -37.97 17.96
C LYS A 10 -17.47 -36.85 16.92
N SER A 11 -18.27 -35.83 17.18
CA SER A 11 -18.07 -34.51 16.60
C SER A 11 -16.65 -34.10 16.99
N LYS A 12 -15.72 -34.25 16.05
CA LYS A 12 -14.42 -33.59 16.15
C LYS A 12 -14.75 -32.10 16.10
N ALA A 13 -14.78 -31.48 17.27
CA ALA A 13 -14.67 -30.03 17.39
C ALA A 13 -13.42 -29.65 16.62
N ASN A 14 -13.63 -29.07 15.43
CA ASN A 14 -12.56 -28.67 14.55
C ASN A 14 -11.95 -27.42 15.19
N ASN A 15 -10.99 -27.62 16.09
CA ASN A 15 -10.13 -26.56 16.60
C ASN A 15 -9.23 -26.10 15.46
N ASN A 16 -9.81 -25.41 14.48
CA ASN A 16 -9.11 -24.88 13.34
C ASN A 16 -8.42 -23.58 13.77
N HIS A 17 -7.29 -23.72 14.46
CA HIS A 17 -6.39 -22.62 14.82
C HIS A 17 -5.55 -22.13 13.63
N ASP A 18 -5.94 -22.45 12.39
CA ASP A 18 -5.23 -21.96 11.21
C ASP A 18 -5.59 -20.48 10.96
N VAL A 19 -4.58 -19.69 10.62
CA VAL A 19 -4.75 -18.27 10.24
C VAL A 19 -5.48 -18.16 8.91
N PHE A 20 -5.38 -19.20 8.06
CA PHE A 20 -6.03 -19.26 6.76
C PHE A 20 -7.41 -19.91 6.87
N HIS A 21 -8.40 -19.32 6.21
CA HIS A 21 -9.69 -19.98 5.98
C HIS A 21 -9.53 -21.25 5.15
N ASP A 22 -8.72 -21.18 4.09
CA ASP A 22 -8.25 -22.32 3.30
C ASP A 22 -6.80 -22.05 2.86
N ARG A 23 -5.88 -22.87 3.37
CA ARG A 23 -4.45 -22.69 3.13
C ARG A 23 -4.05 -23.04 1.70
N GLU A 24 -4.62 -24.09 1.13
CA GLU A 24 -4.26 -24.57 -0.21
C GLU A 24 -4.70 -23.57 -1.26
N ILE A 25 -5.95 -23.08 -1.16
CA ILE A 25 -6.49 -22.04 -2.03
C ILE A 25 -5.67 -20.75 -1.91
N PHE A 26 -5.32 -20.32 -0.69
CA PHE A 26 -4.50 -19.13 -0.49
C PHE A 26 -3.16 -19.24 -1.23
N PHE A 27 -2.42 -20.33 -1.04
CA PHE A 27 -1.11 -20.49 -1.68
C PHE A 27 -1.21 -20.63 -3.20
N GLN A 28 -2.27 -21.27 -3.71
CA GLN A 28 -2.50 -21.37 -5.15
C GLN A 28 -2.78 -19.99 -5.75
N ASN A 29 -3.69 -19.21 -5.16
CA ASN A 29 -3.99 -17.84 -5.60
C ASN A 29 -2.77 -16.93 -5.49
N TYR A 30 -1.98 -17.05 -4.42
CA TYR A 30 -0.75 -16.28 -4.25
C TYR A 30 0.28 -16.60 -5.35
N LYS A 31 0.42 -17.86 -5.75
CA LYS A 31 1.31 -18.26 -6.86
C LYS A 31 0.86 -17.67 -8.19
N GLU A 32 -0.44 -17.65 -8.47
CA GLU A 32 -0.97 -17.07 -9.70
C GLU A 32 -0.84 -15.54 -9.71
N MET A 33 -1.24 -14.88 -8.61
CA MET A 33 -1.03 -13.43 -8.43
C MET A 33 0.44 -13.03 -8.63
N LYS A 34 1.39 -13.83 -8.11
CA LYS A 34 2.82 -13.57 -8.32
C LYS A 34 3.25 -13.53 -9.80
N LYS A 35 2.54 -14.23 -10.69
CA LYS A 35 2.83 -14.28 -12.13
C LYS A 35 2.05 -13.23 -12.92
N SER A 36 0.79 -12.99 -12.55
CA SER A 36 -0.14 -12.18 -13.34
C SER A 36 -0.26 -10.74 -12.88
N LEU A 37 -0.03 -10.44 -11.60
CA LEU A 37 -0.26 -9.09 -11.05
C LEU A 37 0.56 -8.04 -11.81
N LYS A 38 -0.12 -6.98 -12.26
CA LYS A 38 0.47 -5.82 -12.90
C LYS A 38 0.14 -4.55 -12.14
N VAL A 39 1.17 -3.75 -11.90
CA VAL A 39 1.07 -2.46 -11.23
C VAL A 39 1.58 -1.38 -12.17
N TYR A 40 0.73 -0.43 -12.51
CA TYR A 40 1.16 0.78 -13.22
C TYR A 40 1.58 1.84 -12.21
N ILE A 41 2.74 2.45 -12.42
CA ILE A 41 3.24 3.54 -11.59
C ILE A 41 3.05 4.85 -12.33
N TYR A 42 2.35 5.81 -11.74
CA TYR A 42 2.21 7.13 -12.36
C TYR A 42 3.58 7.81 -12.54
N PRO A 43 3.96 8.18 -13.77
CA PRO A 43 5.27 8.77 -14.01
C PRO A 43 5.31 10.22 -13.50
N PRO A 44 6.45 10.68 -12.96
CA PRO A 44 6.64 12.10 -12.68
C PRO A 44 6.65 12.91 -13.98
N LYS A 45 6.34 14.20 -13.90
CA LYS A 45 6.46 15.10 -15.06
C LYS A 45 7.92 15.20 -15.50
N LYS A 46 8.16 15.43 -16.80
CA LYS A 46 9.51 15.68 -17.30
C LYS A 46 10.08 16.93 -16.60
N ASN A 47 11.28 16.81 -16.01
CA ASN A 47 11.92 17.85 -15.22
C ASN A 47 11.13 18.27 -13.96
N ASP A 48 10.40 17.35 -13.34
CA ASP A 48 9.64 17.62 -12.11
C ASP A 48 10.58 18.11 -10.98
N PRO A 49 10.35 19.31 -10.41
CA PRO A 49 11.17 19.83 -9.31
C PRO A 49 11.08 18.99 -8.02
N PHE A 50 10.12 18.05 -7.94
CA PHE A 50 9.93 17.07 -6.88
C PHE A 50 10.21 15.65 -7.34
N ALA A 51 11.05 15.44 -8.36
CA ALA A 51 11.41 14.09 -8.82
C ALA A 51 11.89 13.15 -7.69
N ASN A 52 12.57 13.68 -6.67
CA ASN A 52 13.00 12.94 -5.47
C ASN A 52 11.84 12.40 -4.61
N VAL A 53 10.64 12.97 -4.73
CA VAL A 53 9.43 12.53 -4.02
C VAL A 53 8.85 11.29 -4.70
N PHE A 54 8.81 11.27 -6.03
CA PHE A 54 8.18 10.22 -6.83
C PHE A 54 9.11 9.05 -7.15
N LEU A 55 10.39 9.31 -7.37
CA LEU A 55 11.36 8.28 -7.76
C LEU A 55 11.88 7.49 -6.53
N PRO A 56 12.35 6.24 -6.73
CA PRO A 56 13.01 5.47 -5.68
C PRO A 56 14.26 6.20 -5.17
N GLN A 57 14.57 6.05 -3.88
CA GLN A 57 15.73 6.72 -3.29
C GLN A 57 17.03 6.15 -3.86
N ASN A 58 18.04 7.01 -4.03
CA ASN A 58 19.36 6.54 -4.46
C ASN A 58 20.00 5.67 -3.36
N LYS A 59 20.76 4.66 -3.76
CA LYS A 59 21.37 3.66 -2.86
C LYS A 59 22.43 4.23 -1.90
N ARG A 60 22.73 5.53 -1.89
CA ARG A 60 23.83 6.09 -1.08
C ARG A 60 23.47 6.17 0.40
N ARG A 61 22.19 6.07 0.75
CA ARG A 61 21.73 6.09 2.15
C ARG A 61 20.61 5.09 2.36
N ASN A 62 20.78 4.18 3.32
CA ASN A 62 19.73 3.25 3.70
C ASN A 62 18.57 4.02 4.35
N PRO A 63 17.31 3.72 4.00
CA PRO A 63 16.18 4.29 4.70
C PRO A 63 16.21 3.95 6.19
N GLY A 64 16.15 4.98 7.03
CA GLY A 64 16.19 4.85 8.48
C GLY A 64 14.89 5.30 9.15
N GLY A 65 14.85 5.13 10.48
CA GLY A 65 13.76 5.61 11.31
C GLY A 65 12.39 4.99 11.01
N ASN A 66 11.35 5.72 11.40
CA ASN A 66 9.96 5.28 11.30
C ASN A 66 9.48 5.14 9.84
N TYR A 67 10.07 5.86 8.89
CA TYR A 67 9.63 5.86 7.49
C TYR A 67 10.43 4.90 6.61
N ALA A 68 11.31 4.08 7.18
CA ALA A 68 12.14 3.15 6.44
C ALA A 68 11.28 2.23 5.54
N SER A 69 10.23 1.62 6.10
CA SER A 69 9.34 0.72 5.36
C SER A 69 8.68 1.39 4.14
N GLU A 70 8.31 2.68 4.21
CA GLU A 70 7.76 3.43 3.05
C GLU A 70 8.78 3.47 1.90
N ALA A 71 10.01 3.85 2.21
CA ALA A 71 11.08 3.95 1.23
C ALA A 71 11.50 2.58 0.68
N TYR A 72 11.57 1.55 1.53
CA TYR A 72 11.89 0.19 1.10
C TYR A 72 10.80 -0.40 0.21
N PHE A 73 9.52 -0.21 0.54
CA PHE A 73 8.40 -0.62 -0.32
C PHE A 73 8.56 -0.01 -1.71
N LYS A 74 8.75 1.31 -1.79
CA LYS A 74 8.95 2.00 -3.07
C LYS A 74 10.16 1.43 -3.82
N ASN A 75 11.30 1.29 -3.15
CA ASN A 75 12.53 0.78 -3.77
C ASN A 75 12.42 -0.67 -4.28
N VAL A 76 11.62 -1.52 -3.62
CA VAL A 76 11.39 -2.91 -4.02
C VAL A 76 10.35 -2.97 -5.14
N LEU A 77 9.24 -2.24 -5.05
CA LEU A 77 8.21 -2.20 -6.08
C LEU A 77 8.80 -1.74 -7.41
N PHE A 78 9.59 -0.66 -7.41
CA PHE A 78 10.28 -0.12 -8.60
C PHE A 78 11.29 -1.07 -9.25
N LYS A 79 11.69 -2.16 -8.58
CA LYS A 79 12.60 -3.20 -9.11
C LYS A 79 11.91 -4.54 -9.34
N SER A 80 10.62 -4.62 -9.03
CA SER A 80 9.86 -5.85 -9.12
C SER A 80 9.41 -6.12 -10.55
N HIS A 81 9.13 -7.39 -10.84
CA HIS A 81 8.54 -7.82 -12.12
C HIS A 81 7.04 -7.52 -12.22
N PHE A 82 6.45 -6.91 -11.18
CA PHE A 82 5.04 -6.53 -11.15
C PHE A 82 4.76 -5.26 -11.94
N ILE A 83 5.77 -4.43 -12.25
CA ILE A 83 5.54 -3.17 -12.95
C ILE A 83 5.14 -3.43 -14.41
N THR A 84 4.15 -2.68 -14.89
CA THR A 84 3.85 -2.56 -16.32
C THR A 84 4.01 -1.12 -16.79
N GLU A 85 4.47 -0.95 -18.03
CA GLU A 85 4.46 0.33 -18.74
C GLU A 85 3.12 0.57 -19.46
N ASN A 86 2.34 -0.49 -19.68
CA ASN A 86 1.03 -0.41 -20.30
C ASN A 86 -0.06 -0.33 -19.22
N PRO A 87 -0.67 0.84 -18.99
CA PRO A 87 -1.72 1.01 -17.98
C PRO A 87 -2.98 0.20 -18.28
N SER A 88 -3.23 -0.22 -19.53
CA SER A 88 -4.39 -1.06 -19.88
C SER A 88 -4.23 -2.52 -19.42
N GLU A 89 -3.02 -2.94 -19.05
CA GLU A 89 -2.74 -4.26 -18.48
C GLU A 89 -2.66 -4.24 -16.95
N ALA A 90 -2.79 -3.07 -16.32
CA ALA A 90 -2.60 -2.92 -14.88
C ALA A 90 -3.83 -3.38 -14.09
N ASP A 91 -3.59 -4.13 -13.01
CA ASP A 91 -4.60 -4.47 -12.02
C ASP A 91 -4.69 -3.40 -10.92
N LEU A 92 -3.57 -2.72 -10.64
CA LEU A 92 -3.47 -1.68 -9.61
C LEU A 92 -2.62 -0.50 -10.08
N PHE A 93 -2.93 0.67 -9.55
CA PHE A 93 -2.26 1.93 -9.89
C PHE A 93 -1.56 2.52 -8.66
N PHE A 94 -0.23 2.61 -8.71
CA PHE A 94 0.55 3.17 -7.62
C PHE A 94 0.71 4.69 -7.74
N LEU A 95 0.34 5.42 -6.68
CA LEU A 95 0.63 6.85 -6.51
C LEU A 95 1.99 6.99 -5.79
N PRO A 96 3.09 7.32 -6.48
CA PRO A 96 4.43 7.11 -5.94
C PRO A 96 4.96 8.25 -5.06
N PHE A 97 4.11 9.21 -4.65
CA PHE A 97 4.55 10.29 -3.78
C PHE A 97 5.03 9.73 -2.43
N SER A 98 6.17 10.22 -1.95
CA SER A 98 6.69 9.87 -0.63
C SER A 98 6.38 10.96 0.39
N ILE A 99 5.49 10.63 1.33
CA ILE A 99 5.18 11.49 2.47
C ILE A 99 6.43 11.70 3.33
N ALA A 100 7.25 10.66 3.47
CA ALA A 100 8.53 10.73 4.16
C ALA A 100 9.48 11.78 3.58
N ASN A 101 9.58 11.86 2.24
CA ASN A 101 10.43 12.85 1.58
C ASN A 101 9.80 14.24 1.60
N LEU A 102 8.48 14.35 1.39
CA LEU A 102 7.77 15.63 1.39
C LEU A 102 7.85 16.37 2.73
N ARG A 103 7.83 15.63 3.86
CA ARG A 103 7.90 16.23 5.20
C ARG A 103 9.20 17.01 5.43
N HIS A 104 10.27 16.60 4.76
CA HIS A 104 11.62 17.15 4.87
C HIS A 104 11.95 18.16 3.76
N ASP A 105 11.11 18.27 2.72
CA ASP A 105 11.30 19.22 1.66
C ASP A 105 10.93 20.64 2.14
N ARG A 106 11.89 21.57 2.12
CA ARG A 106 11.69 22.96 2.58
C ARG A 106 10.56 23.69 1.83
N ARG A 107 10.28 23.30 0.58
CA ARG A 107 9.21 23.88 -0.25
C ARG A 107 7.83 23.33 0.08
N VAL A 108 7.74 22.22 0.81
CA VAL A 108 6.47 21.61 1.24
C VAL A 108 6.42 21.61 2.75
N GLY A 109 7.17 20.72 3.40
CA GLY A 109 7.16 20.52 4.84
C GLY A 109 5.81 19.98 5.33
N VAL A 110 5.73 19.66 6.61
CA VAL A 110 4.52 19.05 7.21
C VAL A 110 3.25 19.89 6.98
N ALA A 111 3.36 21.23 7.06
CA ALA A 111 2.22 22.13 6.96
C ALA A 111 1.52 22.15 5.59
N ARG A 112 2.22 21.78 4.50
CA ARG A 112 1.68 21.84 3.11
C ARG A 112 1.51 20.47 2.47
N LEU A 113 1.65 19.37 3.22
CA LEU A 113 1.51 18.02 2.69
C LEU A 113 0.15 17.79 2.01
N GLY A 114 -0.93 18.16 2.68
CA GLY A 114 -2.28 18.00 2.12
C GLY A 114 -2.50 18.81 0.84
N ASP A 115 -1.94 20.02 0.74
CA ASP A 115 -2.04 20.81 -0.49
C ASP A 115 -1.23 20.21 -1.63
N PHE A 116 -0.03 19.71 -1.34
CA PHE A 116 0.80 19.03 -2.33
C PHE A 116 0.09 17.80 -2.89
N ILE A 117 -0.43 16.93 -2.01
CA ILE A 117 -1.10 15.70 -2.41
C ILE A 117 -2.38 16.03 -3.17
N ARG A 118 -3.17 17.02 -2.73
CA ARG A 118 -4.34 17.50 -3.47
C ARG A 118 -3.99 17.89 -4.89
N LEU A 119 -2.99 18.75 -5.07
CA LEU A 119 -2.56 19.20 -6.40
C LEU A 119 -2.08 18.03 -7.26
N TYR A 120 -1.29 17.12 -6.68
CA TYR A 120 -0.83 15.92 -7.37
C TYR A 120 -2.01 15.05 -7.83
N THR A 121 -2.92 14.69 -6.92
CA THR A 121 -4.06 13.82 -7.25
C THR A 121 -5.01 14.48 -8.22
N THR A 122 -5.25 15.79 -8.13
CA THR A 122 -6.03 16.53 -9.13
C THR A 122 -5.38 16.47 -10.51
N SER A 123 -4.05 16.58 -10.61
CA SER A 123 -3.35 16.38 -11.89
C SER A 123 -3.58 14.95 -12.41
N ILE A 124 -3.47 13.94 -11.53
CA ILE A 124 -3.71 12.54 -11.94
C ILE A 124 -5.13 12.32 -12.46
N THR A 125 -6.14 12.85 -11.80
CA THR A 125 -7.54 12.66 -12.21
C THR A 125 -7.90 13.40 -13.49
N GLN A 126 -7.17 14.47 -13.82
CA GLN A 126 -7.34 15.26 -15.04
C GLN A 126 -6.53 14.71 -16.22
N ASP A 127 -5.29 14.32 -15.97
CA ASP A 127 -4.32 13.94 -17.00
C ASP A 127 -4.49 12.48 -17.45
N TYR A 128 -5.06 11.62 -16.59
CA TYR A 128 -5.20 10.17 -16.86
C TYR A 128 -6.64 9.68 -16.68
N PRO A 129 -7.16 8.86 -17.62
CA PRO A 129 -8.54 8.39 -17.54
C PRO A 129 -8.76 7.34 -16.44
N TYR A 130 -7.71 6.65 -15.99
CA TYR A 130 -7.80 5.45 -15.15
C TYR A 130 -8.41 5.70 -13.77
N TRP A 131 -8.14 6.86 -13.17
CA TRP A 131 -8.76 7.23 -11.89
C TRP A 131 -10.29 7.22 -11.97
N ASN A 132 -10.84 7.74 -13.07
CA ASN A 132 -12.28 7.91 -13.22
C ASN A 132 -13.00 6.61 -13.57
N GLN A 133 -12.29 5.54 -13.92
CA GLN A 133 -12.89 4.23 -14.24
C GLN A 133 -13.40 3.51 -12.99
N THR A 134 -12.65 3.62 -11.89
CA THR A 134 -12.96 2.98 -10.61
C THR A 134 -13.27 3.99 -9.50
N GLY A 135 -13.14 5.29 -9.79
CA GLY A 135 -13.16 6.34 -8.78
C GLY A 135 -11.94 6.32 -7.85
N GLY A 136 -10.86 5.61 -8.21
CA GLY A 136 -9.65 5.48 -7.41
C GLY A 136 -9.58 4.20 -6.57
N ALA A 137 -10.50 3.24 -6.74
CA ALA A 137 -10.57 2.05 -5.89
C ALA A 137 -9.44 1.02 -6.13
N ASP A 138 -8.85 1.04 -7.32
CA ASP A 138 -7.67 0.26 -7.72
C ASP A 138 -6.36 1.05 -7.56
N HIS A 139 -6.43 2.27 -7.02
CA HIS A 139 -5.28 3.10 -6.71
C HIS A 139 -4.79 2.85 -5.30
N PHE A 140 -3.47 2.90 -5.10
CA PHE A 140 -2.90 2.76 -3.77
C PHE A 140 -1.70 3.67 -3.55
N TYR A 141 -1.46 3.99 -2.28
CA TYR A 141 -0.33 4.80 -1.83
C TYR A 141 0.19 4.26 -0.50
N VAL A 142 1.43 4.59 -0.17
CA VAL A 142 2.02 4.22 1.12
C VAL A 142 2.06 5.43 2.04
N ALA A 143 1.49 5.27 3.23
CA ALA A 143 1.47 6.30 4.26
C ALA A 143 1.86 5.70 5.60
N CYS A 144 3.10 5.94 6.01
CA CYS A 144 3.63 5.37 7.25
C CYS A 144 3.60 6.39 8.40
N HIS A 145 3.21 5.92 9.59
CA HIS A 145 3.15 6.71 10.83
C HIS A 145 2.27 7.98 10.78
N SER A 146 2.37 8.80 11.84
CA SER A 146 1.41 9.85 12.18
C SER A 146 1.28 10.97 11.14
N VAL A 147 2.29 11.19 10.29
CA VAL A 147 2.29 12.23 9.25
C VAL A 147 1.41 11.85 8.06
N GLY A 148 1.21 10.54 7.82
CA GLY A 148 0.25 10.05 6.82
C GLY A 148 -1.17 10.59 7.03
N ARG A 149 -1.55 10.88 8.28
CA ARG A 149 -2.85 11.46 8.61
C ARG A 149 -3.01 12.87 8.04
N MET A 150 -2.05 13.75 8.37
CA MET A 150 -2.07 15.17 7.92
C MET A 150 -1.98 15.29 6.40
N ALA A 151 -1.24 14.36 5.78
CA ALA A 151 -1.09 14.28 4.35
C ALA A 151 -2.42 14.08 3.61
N MET A 152 -3.40 13.40 4.22
CA MET A 152 -4.67 13.05 3.58
C MET A 152 -5.85 13.95 3.98
N GLU A 153 -5.65 14.94 4.86
CA GLU A 153 -6.73 15.82 5.37
C GLU A 153 -7.41 16.64 4.27
N LYS A 154 -6.71 16.97 3.18
CA LYS A 154 -7.24 17.78 2.08
C LYS A 154 -7.66 16.98 0.84
N VAL A 155 -7.68 15.64 0.93
CA VAL A 155 -7.96 14.74 -0.20
C VAL A 155 -8.93 13.61 0.20
N GLU A 156 -10.15 13.99 0.58
CA GLU A 156 -11.17 13.06 1.09
C GLU A 156 -11.48 11.92 0.12
N GLN A 157 -11.58 12.21 -1.19
CA GLN A 157 -11.86 11.18 -2.20
C GLN A 157 -10.76 10.12 -2.28
N VAL A 158 -9.49 10.52 -2.17
CA VAL A 158 -8.35 9.62 -2.17
C VAL A 158 -8.36 8.77 -0.90
N LYS A 159 -8.65 9.40 0.25
CA LYS A 159 -8.75 8.70 1.54
C LYS A 159 -9.88 7.66 1.56
N ALA A 160 -11.02 7.98 0.95
CA ALA A 160 -12.20 7.13 0.92
C ALA A 160 -12.09 5.97 -0.09
N ASN A 161 -11.48 6.20 -1.26
CA ASN A 161 -11.50 5.22 -2.35
C ASN A 161 -10.18 4.46 -2.50
N ALA A 162 -9.04 5.15 -2.46
CA ALA A 162 -7.75 4.51 -2.69
C ALA A 162 -7.31 3.67 -1.50
N ILE A 163 -6.62 2.57 -1.80
CA ILE A 163 -6.06 1.64 -0.82
C ILE A 163 -4.88 2.32 -0.11
N GLN A 164 -5.00 2.51 1.21
CA GLN A 164 -3.91 3.00 2.03
C GLN A 164 -3.05 1.81 2.49
N VAL A 165 -1.76 1.86 2.18
CA VAL A 165 -0.77 0.91 2.71
C VAL A 165 -0.11 1.54 3.94
N VAL A 166 -0.34 0.96 5.12
CA VAL A 166 0.17 1.47 6.40
C VAL A 166 1.31 0.63 6.95
N CYS A 167 2.32 1.27 7.53
CA CYS A 167 3.41 0.59 8.26
C CYS A 167 3.01 0.23 9.70
N SER A 168 1.87 -0.43 9.92
CA SER A 168 1.38 -0.81 11.24
C SER A 168 0.53 -2.06 11.11
N SER A 169 0.58 -2.96 12.10
CA SER A 169 -0.30 -4.12 12.18
C SER A 169 -1.64 -3.82 12.86
N SER A 170 -1.85 -2.60 13.37
CA SER A 170 -3.06 -2.22 14.08
C SER A 170 -4.15 -1.69 13.14
N TYR A 171 -5.34 -2.26 13.24
CA TYR A 171 -6.55 -1.78 12.59
C TYR A 171 -7.17 -0.54 13.26
N PHE A 172 -6.77 -0.23 14.50
CA PHE A 172 -7.30 0.89 15.28
C PHE A 172 -6.59 2.22 15.00
N LEU A 173 -5.93 2.32 13.84
CA LEU A 173 -5.33 3.57 13.41
C LEU A 173 -6.43 4.54 12.96
N PRO A 174 -6.34 5.83 13.32
CA PRO A 174 -7.21 6.84 12.74
C PRO A 174 -7.12 6.83 11.21
N ASN A 175 -8.25 6.94 10.53
CA ASN A 175 -8.37 6.91 9.07
C ASN A 175 -7.95 5.57 8.40
N TYR A 176 -7.95 4.47 9.14
CA TYR A 176 -7.78 3.13 8.58
C TYR A 176 -9.15 2.48 8.33
N PHE A 177 -9.35 1.95 7.12
CA PHE A 177 -10.59 1.30 6.68
C PHE A 177 -10.33 -0.19 6.40
N ALA A 178 -10.77 -1.06 7.31
CA ALA A 178 -10.44 -2.50 7.28
C ALA A 178 -10.92 -3.26 6.04
N HIS A 179 -11.90 -2.75 5.31
CA HIS A 179 -12.40 -3.40 4.09
C HIS A 179 -11.57 -3.05 2.83
N LYS A 180 -10.63 -2.09 2.90
CA LYS A 180 -9.81 -1.68 1.75
C LYS A 180 -8.32 -1.50 2.05
N ASP A 181 -7.96 -1.06 3.25
CA ASP A 181 -6.59 -0.68 3.59
C ASP A 181 -5.76 -1.90 4.02
N VAL A 182 -4.45 -1.87 3.77
CA VAL A 182 -3.58 -3.03 3.99
C VAL A 182 -2.34 -2.65 4.80
N CYS A 183 -1.82 -3.63 5.54
CA CYS A 183 -0.67 -3.47 6.40
C CYS A 183 0.61 -3.93 5.70
N LEU A 184 1.67 -3.12 5.82
CA LEU A 184 3.02 -3.44 5.39
C LEU A 184 3.89 -3.79 6.60
N PRO A 185 4.72 -4.84 6.54
CA PRO A 185 5.68 -5.14 7.59
C PRO A 185 6.64 -3.97 7.90
N GLN A 186 6.83 -3.70 9.19
CA GLN A 186 7.83 -2.75 9.64
C GLN A 186 9.25 -3.35 9.54
N ILE A 187 10.22 -2.51 9.19
CA ILE A 187 11.64 -2.91 9.17
C ILE A 187 12.23 -2.81 10.57
N TRP A 188 12.87 -3.89 11.01
CA TRP A 188 13.52 -4.00 12.31
C TRP A 188 14.90 -4.67 12.18
N PRO A 189 15.94 -4.20 12.90
CA PRO A 189 15.96 -3.00 13.74
C PRO A 189 15.88 -1.71 12.91
N ARG A 190 15.27 -0.67 13.49
CA ARG A 190 15.29 0.67 12.89
C ARG A 190 16.69 1.25 13.06
N HIS A 191 17.45 1.37 11.98
CA HIS A 191 18.67 2.18 12.00
C HIS A 191 18.28 3.67 12.07
N GLU A 192 18.97 4.45 12.91
CA GLU A 192 18.69 5.88 13.06
C GLU A 192 18.90 6.63 11.73
N GLU A 193 18.12 7.71 11.53
CA GLU A 193 18.35 8.62 10.40
C GLU A 193 19.67 9.38 10.65
N ALA A 194 20.75 8.99 9.97
CA ALA A 194 22.08 9.65 10.04
C ALA A 194 22.15 11.18 9.78
#